data_AF-A0A7J0EAI8-F1
#
_entry.id   AF-A0A7J0EAI8-F1
#
_cell.length_a   1.000
_cell.length_b   1.000
_cell.length_c   1.000
_cell.angle_alpha   90.00
_cell.angle_beta   90.00
_cell.angle_gamma   90.00
#
_symmetry.space_group_name_H-M   'P 1'
#
loop_
_entity.id
_entity.type
_entity.pdbx_description
1 polymer ?
#
loop_
_entity_poly.entity_id
_entity_poly.type
_entity_poly.pdbx_seq_one_letter_code
_entity_poly.pdbx_strand_id
1 'polypeptide(L)'
;MFMKNCGSCEDMGPGAFPVDEVHKISVLDIRLANADRHAGNILVQRDGEGGEIVLIPIDHGYCLPENVSLLVFSFLPYILFSIAYDAILSDSLFHFEYETAFEDCTFDWLYWPQAHQPYSSDTIDYIKSLDAEQDIELLKFHGWDLPVDCARTFSISTMLLKKGAERGLTPFAIGSIMCRETLKKESVIEHIIREAEEAVLP
;
A
#
# COMPACT_ATOMS: atom_id res chain seq x y z
N MET A 1 -16.15 16.07 1.75
CA MET A 1 -17.15 16.50 0.75
C MET A 1 -18.10 15.34 0.51
N PHE A 2 -19.41 15.56 0.38
CA PHE A 2 -20.36 14.48 0.07
C PHE A 2 -20.39 14.22 -1.43
N MET A 3 -20.36 12.95 -1.84
CA MET A 3 -20.45 12.50 -3.23
C MET A 3 -21.73 11.71 -3.45
N LYS A 4 -22.53 12.10 -4.45
CA LYS A 4 -23.75 11.36 -4.82
C LYS A 4 -23.34 9.99 -5.38
N ASN A 5 -23.93 8.93 -4.86
CA ASN A 5 -23.60 7.54 -5.18
C ASN A 5 -24.89 6.69 -5.22
N CYS A 6 -24.76 5.44 -5.69
CA CYS A 6 -25.87 4.48 -5.77
C CYS A 6 -25.72 3.26 -4.85
N GLY A 7 -24.79 3.30 -3.89
CA GLY A 7 -24.48 2.19 -2.98
C GLY A 7 -22.98 1.97 -2.78
N SER A 8 -22.62 0.98 -1.97
CA SER A 8 -21.23 0.52 -1.83
C SER A 8 -20.93 -0.68 -2.74
N CYS A 9 -19.67 -1.07 -2.82
CA CYS A 9 -19.26 -2.27 -3.58
C CYS A 9 -19.75 -3.57 -2.94
N GLU A 10 -20.15 -3.58 -1.66
CA GLU A 10 -20.67 -4.80 -0.98
C GLU A 10 -21.96 -5.31 -1.62
N ASP A 11 -22.76 -4.41 -2.19
CA ASP A 11 -24.02 -4.75 -2.85
C ASP A 11 -23.83 -5.23 -4.30
N MET A 12 -22.57 -5.31 -4.78
CA MET A 12 -22.24 -5.58 -6.17
C MET A 12 -21.22 -6.71 -6.33
N GLY A 13 -21.31 -7.44 -7.45
CA GLY A 13 -20.31 -8.46 -7.79
C GLY A 13 -19.01 -7.81 -8.30
N PRO A 14 -17.83 -8.18 -7.76
CA PRO A 14 -16.57 -7.50 -8.07
C PRO A 14 -16.17 -7.57 -9.54
N GLY A 15 -16.65 -8.58 -10.28
CA GLY A 15 -16.43 -8.69 -11.72
C GLY A 15 -17.06 -7.57 -12.56
N ALA A 16 -17.96 -6.76 -12.00
CA ALA A 16 -18.59 -5.65 -12.70
C ALA A 16 -17.75 -4.36 -12.68
N PHE A 17 -16.73 -4.27 -11.84
CA PHE A 17 -15.96 -3.04 -11.65
C PHE A 17 -14.93 -2.82 -12.77
N PRO A 18 -14.77 -1.58 -13.28
CA PRO A 18 -13.71 -1.25 -14.23
C PRO A 18 -12.32 -1.50 -13.66
N VAL A 19 -11.40 -2.00 -14.49
CA VAL A 19 -10.03 -2.34 -14.08
C VAL A 19 -9.29 -1.10 -13.60
N ASP A 20 -9.41 0.01 -14.34
CA ASP A 20 -8.73 1.26 -14.05
C ASP A 20 -9.21 1.90 -12.73
N GLU A 21 -10.49 1.79 -12.41
CA GLU A 21 -11.03 2.25 -11.13
C GLU A 21 -10.47 1.45 -9.94
N VAL A 22 -10.37 0.13 -10.05
CA VAL A 22 -9.75 -0.70 -9.01
C VAL A 22 -8.25 -0.39 -8.87
N HIS A 23 -7.56 -0.15 -9.99
CA HIS A 23 -6.14 0.22 -9.97
C HIS A 23 -5.88 1.60 -9.34
N LYS A 24 -6.78 2.58 -9.54
CA LYS A 24 -6.69 3.88 -8.86
C LYS A 24 -6.77 3.71 -7.34
N ILE A 25 -7.69 2.87 -6.87
CA ILE A 25 -7.84 2.55 -5.45
C ILE A 25 -6.61 1.81 -4.92
N SER A 26 -6.10 0.81 -5.64
CA SER A 26 -4.92 0.06 -5.18
C SER A 26 -3.69 0.95 -5.05
N VAL A 27 -3.48 1.89 -5.98
CA VAL A 27 -2.39 2.88 -5.88
C VAL A 27 -2.54 3.72 -4.61
N LEU A 28 -3.73 4.26 -4.34
CA LEU A 28 -3.98 5.07 -3.15
C LEU A 28 -3.78 4.27 -1.86
N ASP A 29 -4.40 3.10 -1.75
CA ASP A 29 -4.38 2.30 -0.52
C ASP A 29 -3.00 1.71 -0.23
N ILE A 30 -2.23 1.31 -1.26
CA ILE A 30 -0.84 0.88 -1.08
C ILE A 30 -0.02 2.04 -0.52
N ARG A 31 -0.09 3.24 -1.10
CA ARG A 31 0.66 4.40 -0.59
C ARG A 31 0.28 4.73 0.85
N LEU A 32 -1.01 4.70 1.16
CA LEU A 32 -1.48 5.03 2.50
C LEU A 32 -1.34 3.87 3.50
N ALA A 33 -0.88 2.70 3.07
CA ALA A 33 -0.84 1.48 3.88
C ALA A 33 -2.17 1.25 4.61
N ASN A 34 -3.28 1.32 3.88
CA ASN A 34 -4.62 1.30 4.47
C ASN A 34 -4.89 -0.03 5.18
N ALA A 35 -5.23 0.03 6.46
CA ALA A 35 -5.50 -1.14 7.30
C ALA A 35 -6.97 -1.61 7.28
N ASP A 36 -7.85 -0.89 6.60
CA ASP A 36 -9.30 -1.16 6.59
C ASP A 36 -9.99 -0.90 5.24
N ARG A 37 -9.34 -1.25 4.11
CA ARG A 37 -10.01 -1.21 2.82
C ARG A 37 -10.88 -2.46 2.64
N HIS A 38 -12.16 -2.31 2.91
CA HIS A 38 -13.19 -3.26 2.53
C HIS A 38 -14.17 -2.70 1.48
N ALA A 39 -14.96 -3.58 0.85
CA ALA A 39 -15.91 -3.20 -0.20
C ALA A 39 -16.96 -2.16 0.27
N GLY A 40 -17.29 -2.14 1.57
CA GLY A 40 -18.20 -1.16 2.18
C GLY A 40 -17.64 0.25 2.19
N ASN A 41 -16.31 0.38 2.22
CA ASN A 41 -15.58 1.65 2.16
C ASN A 41 -15.30 2.11 0.71
N ILE A 42 -15.94 1.51 -0.29
CA ILE A 42 -15.85 1.93 -1.69
C ILE A 42 -17.26 2.17 -2.21
N LEU A 43 -17.59 3.44 -2.44
CA LEU A 43 -18.87 3.82 -3.03
C LEU A 43 -18.85 3.64 -4.54
N VAL A 44 -20.02 3.32 -5.10
CA VAL A 44 -20.23 3.21 -6.54
C VAL A 44 -21.03 4.42 -6.99
N GLN A 45 -20.49 5.18 -7.93
CA GLN A 45 -21.21 6.23 -8.65
C GLN A 45 -21.47 5.76 -10.08
N ARG A 46 -22.69 6.01 -10.57
CA ARG A 46 -23.11 5.68 -11.93
C ARG A 46 -24.15 6.67 -12.44
N ASP A 47 -23.98 7.13 -13.67
CA ASP A 47 -24.93 8.02 -14.34
C ASP A 47 -26.00 7.22 -15.09
N GLY A 48 -27.07 6.86 -14.36
CA GLY A 48 -28.24 6.16 -14.92
C GLY A 48 -28.00 4.68 -15.25
N GLU A 49 -29.02 4.02 -15.81
CA GLU A 49 -28.90 2.64 -16.29
C GLU A 49 -27.98 2.59 -17.52
N GLY A 50 -26.87 1.86 -17.40
CA GLY A 50 -25.88 1.75 -18.48
C GLY A 50 -24.70 2.72 -18.36
N GLY A 51 -24.73 3.69 -17.44
CA GLY A 51 -23.65 4.66 -17.25
C GLY A 51 -22.31 4.03 -16.84
N GLU A 52 -21.24 4.77 -17.05
CA GLU A 52 -19.88 4.42 -16.60
C GLU A 52 -19.85 4.32 -15.07
N ILE A 53 -19.15 3.32 -14.56
CA ILE A 53 -18.96 3.11 -13.13
C ILE A 53 -17.72 3.88 -12.69
N VAL A 54 -17.88 4.69 -11.66
CA VAL A 54 -16.77 5.35 -10.95
C VAL A 54 -16.78 4.86 -9.51
N LEU A 55 -15.63 4.44 -9.01
CA LEU A 55 -15.43 3.98 -7.64
C LEU A 55 -14.85 5.10 -6.80
N ILE A 56 -15.47 5.35 -5.65
CA ILE A 56 -15.08 6.45 -4.75
C ILE A 56 -14.65 5.81 -3.43
N PRO A 57 -13.34 5.70 -3.16
CA PRO A 57 -12.88 5.26 -1.86
C PRO A 57 -13.29 6.30 -0.82
N ILE A 58 -13.84 5.82 0.28
CA ILE A 58 -14.17 6.62 1.45
C ILE A 58 -13.48 6.03 2.67
N ASP A 59 -13.67 6.69 3.81
CA ASP A 59 -13.22 6.24 5.13
C ASP A 59 -11.75 5.83 5.18
N HIS A 60 -10.89 6.85 5.21
CA HIS A 60 -9.44 6.70 5.32
C HIS A 60 -8.95 6.77 6.78
N GLY A 61 -9.83 6.48 7.75
CA GLY A 61 -9.54 6.63 9.18
C GLY A 61 -8.43 5.71 9.70
N TYR A 62 -8.16 4.60 9.02
CA TYR A 62 -7.11 3.62 9.33
C TYR A 62 -5.97 3.62 8.30
N CYS A 63 -5.63 4.80 7.79
CA CYS A 63 -4.48 5.01 6.91
C CYS A 63 -3.28 5.55 7.69
N LEU A 64 -2.07 5.30 7.16
CA LEU A 64 -0.79 5.72 7.71
C LEU A 64 -0.54 5.26 9.16
N PRO A 65 -0.53 3.95 9.43
CA PRO A 65 -0.17 3.46 10.77
C PRO A 65 1.25 3.90 11.15
N GLU A 66 1.44 4.18 12.45
CA GLU A 66 2.78 4.44 13.01
C GLU A 66 3.68 3.21 12.83
N ASN A 67 3.13 2.00 12.99
CA ASN A 67 3.85 0.74 12.85
C ASN A 67 3.16 -0.17 11.84
N VAL A 68 3.65 -0.20 10.60
CA VAL A 68 3.22 -1.19 9.60
C VAL A 68 4.20 -2.35 9.58
N SER A 69 3.68 -3.59 9.57
CA SER A 69 4.47 -4.80 9.35
C SER A 69 4.88 -4.78 7.88
N LEU A 70 5.84 -3.92 7.54
CA LEU A 70 6.47 -3.93 6.24
C LEU A 70 7.35 -5.17 6.23
N LEU A 71 6.70 -6.30 5.94
CA LEU A 71 7.32 -7.57 5.64
C LEU A 71 8.35 -7.33 4.57
N VAL A 72 9.60 -7.36 4.99
CA VAL A 72 10.68 -7.48 4.05
C VAL A 72 11.35 -8.83 4.27
N PHE A 73 11.28 -9.65 3.20
CA PHE A 73 12.28 -10.65 2.78
C PHE A 73 12.05 -12.18 2.95
N SER A 74 10.94 -12.82 2.57
CA SER A 74 11.00 -14.31 2.38
C SER A 74 11.14 -14.83 0.96
N PHE A 75 10.69 -14.12 -0.08
CA PHE A 75 10.72 -14.69 -1.42
C PHE A 75 10.90 -13.59 -2.45
N LEU A 76 12.17 -13.37 -2.84
CA LEU A 76 12.67 -13.02 -4.17
C LEU A 76 14.05 -12.34 -4.00
N PRO A 77 15.15 -13.10 -3.91
CA PRO A 77 16.47 -12.62 -3.47
C PRO A 77 17.13 -11.52 -4.32
N TYR A 78 16.53 -11.03 -5.41
CA TYR A 78 17.13 -10.01 -6.28
C TYR A 78 16.40 -8.66 -6.31
N ILE A 79 15.07 -8.64 -6.17
CA ILE A 79 14.29 -7.38 -6.19
C ILE A 79 14.55 -6.57 -4.91
N LEU A 80 14.80 -7.32 -3.85
CA LEU A 80 14.72 -6.92 -2.48
C LEU A 80 16.05 -6.36 -1.96
N PHE A 81 17.20 -6.90 -2.42
CA PHE A 81 18.51 -6.34 -2.08
C PHE A 81 18.67 -4.89 -2.54
N SER A 82 18.15 -4.52 -3.71
CA SER A 82 18.20 -3.12 -4.19
C SER A 82 17.28 -2.19 -3.39
N ILE A 83 16.10 -2.65 -2.96
CA ILE A 83 15.14 -1.83 -2.21
C ILE A 83 15.61 -1.65 -0.75
N ALA A 84 16.11 -2.71 -0.12
CA ALA A 84 16.72 -2.64 1.21
C ALA A 84 17.93 -1.73 1.18
N TYR A 85 18.83 -1.91 0.21
CA TYR A 85 20.07 -1.17 0.12
C TYR A 85 19.82 0.31 -0.16
N ASP A 86 18.88 0.65 -1.06
CA ASP A 86 18.49 2.04 -1.32
C ASP A 86 17.87 2.69 -0.07
N ALA A 87 17.00 1.99 0.66
CA ALA A 87 16.37 2.48 1.89
C ALA A 87 17.32 2.57 3.10
N ILE A 88 18.32 1.69 3.17
CA ILE A 88 19.37 1.68 4.21
C ILE A 88 20.42 2.76 3.92
N LEU A 89 20.76 3.01 2.65
CA LEU A 89 21.73 4.04 2.27
C LEU A 89 21.16 5.46 2.30
N SER A 90 19.84 5.64 2.20
CA SER A 90 19.22 6.95 2.20
C SER A 90 19.10 7.59 3.59
N ASP A 91 19.31 6.85 4.70
CA ASP A 91 19.09 7.40 6.05
C ASP A 91 20.03 6.83 7.13
N SER A 92 20.74 7.73 7.83
CA SER A 92 21.75 7.41 8.85
C SER A 92 21.16 7.11 10.24
N LEU A 93 19.93 6.60 10.33
CA LEU A 93 19.13 6.56 11.56
C LEU A 93 18.55 5.17 11.88
N PHE A 94 19.22 4.08 11.51
CA PHE A 94 18.86 2.74 11.95
C PHE A 94 19.40 2.43 13.36
N HIS A 95 18.83 3.09 14.36
CA HIS A 95 18.90 2.69 15.76
C HIS A 95 17.54 2.98 16.40
N PHE A 96 16.60 2.04 16.34
CA PHE A 96 15.43 2.06 17.20
C PHE A 96 14.86 0.66 17.43
N GLU A 97 14.44 0.41 18.67
CA GLU A 97 13.89 -0.83 19.19
C GLU A 97 12.57 -1.18 18.48
N TYR A 98 12.45 -2.42 18.00
CA TYR A 98 11.25 -2.95 17.35
C TYR A 98 10.19 -3.31 18.40
N GLU A 99 9.08 -2.58 18.45
CA GLU A 99 7.90 -2.94 19.26
C GLU A 99 6.95 -3.85 18.44
N THR A 100 6.44 -4.91 19.06
CA THR A 100 5.93 -6.13 18.42
C THR A 100 4.46 -6.10 17.98
N ALA A 101 3.85 -4.93 17.86
CA ALA A 101 2.45 -4.79 17.43
C ALA A 101 2.37 -3.97 16.13
N PHE A 102 2.24 -4.67 15.01
CA PHE A 102 2.04 -4.04 13.71
C PHE A 102 0.56 -4.07 13.31
N GLU A 103 0.08 -2.97 12.74
CA GLU A 103 -1.20 -2.95 12.01
C GLU A 103 -0.98 -3.54 10.62
N ASP A 104 -1.76 -4.57 10.29
CA ASP A 104 -1.70 -5.23 9.00
C ASP A 104 -2.57 -4.46 8.00
N CYS A 105 -2.04 -4.22 6.80
CA CYS A 105 -2.85 -3.68 5.71
C CYS A 105 -3.98 -4.67 5.37
N THR A 106 -5.18 -4.15 5.11
CA THR A 106 -6.34 -4.96 4.71
C THR A 106 -6.89 -4.41 3.41
N PHE A 107 -6.83 -5.23 2.35
CA PHE A 107 -7.22 -4.86 1.00
C PHE A 107 -8.20 -5.89 0.40
N ASP A 108 -9.50 -5.62 0.45
CA ASP A 108 -10.51 -6.49 -0.18
C ASP A 108 -10.30 -6.63 -1.70
N TRP A 109 -9.80 -5.58 -2.35
CA TRP A 109 -9.55 -5.58 -3.79
C TRP A 109 -8.49 -6.60 -4.22
N LEU A 110 -7.69 -7.15 -3.30
CA LEU A 110 -6.78 -8.27 -3.61
C LEU A 110 -7.52 -9.48 -4.18
N TYR A 111 -8.74 -9.72 -3.72
CA TYR A 111 -9.55 -10.86 -4.14
C TYR A 111 -10.35 -10.57 -5.41
N TRP A 112 -10.23 -9.37 -5.98
CA TRP A 112 -10.95 -8.98 -7.19
C TRP A 112 -10.14 -9.34 -8.45
N PRO A 113 -10.77 -9.81 -9.53
CA PRO A 113 -10.08 -10.18 -10.77
C PRO A 113 -9.20 -9.05 -11.36
N GLN A 114 -9.59 -7.80 -11.15
CA GLN A 114 -8.92 -6.60 -11.64
C GLN A 114 -7.54 -6.42 -11.01
N ALA A 115 -7.35 -6.80 -9.75
CA ALA A 115 -6.06 -6.68 -9.06
C ALA A 115 -5.00 -7.64 -9.61
N HIS A 116 -5.40 -8.69 -10.33
CA HIS A 116 -4.50 -9.63 -10.98
C HIS A 116 -4.05 -9.17 -12.37
N GLN A 117 -4.59 -8.06 -12.87
CA GLN A 117 -4.19 -7.48 -14.15
C GLN A 117 -3.03 -6.49 -13.94
N PRO A 118 -2.06 -6.40 -14.87
CA PRO A 118 -0.98 -5.42 -14.77
C PRO A 118 -1.52 -4.00 -14.87
N TYR A 119 -0.86 -3.06 -14.18
CA TYR A 119 -1.15 -1.63 -14.35
C TYR A 119 -1.01 -1.21 -15.81
N SER A 120 -1.86 -0.28 -16.25
CA SER A 120 -1.73 0.35 -17.57
C SER A 120 -0.46 1.20 -17.67
N SER A 121 -0.02 1.54 -18.89
CA SER A 121 1.11 2.45 -19.11
C SER A 121 0.91 3.78 -18.38
N ASP A 122 -0.29 4.33 -18.48
CA ASP A 122 -0.63 5.63 -17.91
C ASP A 122 -0.59 5.58 -16.39
N THR A 123 -1.07 4.48 -15.79
CA THR A 123 -0.97 4.24 -14.35
C THR A 123 0.48 4.06 -13.91
N ILE A 124 1.30 3.34 -14.68
CA ILE A 124 2.73 3.17 -14.39
C ILE A 124 3.46 4.52 -14.43
N ASP A 125 3.18 5.36 -15.43
CA ASP A 125 3.82 6.67 -15.55
C ASP A 125 3.35 7.63 -14.45
N TYR A 126 2.08 7.56 -14.04
CA TYR A 126 1.59 8.21 -12.82
C TYR A 126 2.37 7.72 -11.59
N ILE A 127 2.46 6.40 -11.37
CA ILE A 127 3.19 5.82 -10.22
C ILE A 127 4.65 6.30 -10.19
N LYS A 128 5.35 6.33 -11.34
CA LYS A 128 6.74 6.82 -11.42
C LYS A 128 6.88 8.27 -10.98
N SER A 129 5.89 9.10 -11.28
CA SER A 129 5.88 10.54 -10.94
C SER A 129 5.62 10.84 -9.47
N LEU A 130 5.12 9.87 -8.68
CA LEU A 130 4.85 10.05 -7.26
C LEU A 130 6.12 10.34 -6.47
N ASP A 131 6.09 11.31 -5.56
CA ASP A 131 7.21 11.72 -4.72
C ASP A 131 6.73 11.85 -3.27
N ALA A 132 7.25 10.99 -2.39
CA ALA A 132 6.75 10.89 -1.02
C ALA A 132 7.17 12.12 -0.20
N GLU A 133 8.40 12.58 -0.39
CA GLU A 133 8.97 13.73 0.31
C GLU A 133 8.24 15.02 -0.07
N GLN A 134 7.98 15.23 -1.36
CA GLN A 134 7.18 16.36 -1.84
C GLN A 134 5.76 16.34 -1.29
N ASP A 135 5.13 15.17 -1.24
CA ASP A 135 3.79 15.02 -0.67
C ASP A 135 3.79 15.30 0.85
N ILE A 136 4.77 14.81 1.60
CA ILE A 136 4.92 15.10 3.04
C ILE A 136 5.11 16.60 3.29
N GLU A 137 5.96 17.27 2.50
CA GLU A 137 6.14 18.71 2.57
C GLU A 137 4.85 19.48 2.27
N LEU A 138 4.07 19.00 1.29
CA LEU A 138 2.77 19.59 0.94
C LEU A 138 1.76 19.44 2.09
N LEU A 139 1.69 18.28 2.74
CA LEU A 139 0.82 18.06 3.91
C LEU A 139 1.21 19.02 5.05
N LYS A 140 2.52 19.16 5.31
CA LYS A 140 3.05 20.08 6.31
C LYS A 140 2.72 21.53 5.97
N PHE A 141 2.86 21.93 4.71
CA PHE A 141 2.48 23.27 4.23
C PHE A 141 0.99 23.58 4.48
N HIS A 142 0.12 22.58 4.32
CA HIS A 142 -1.31 22.70 4.60
C HIS A 142 -1.68 22.52 6.09
N GLY A 143 -0.69 22.44 6.99
CA GLY A 143 -0.88 22.46 8.43
C GLY A 143 -0.98 21.09 9.08
N TRP A 144 -0.66 20.02 8.36
CA TRP A 144 -0.56 18.68 8.94
C TRP A 144 0.88 18.20 8.94
N ASP A 145 1.55 18.34 10.09
CA ASP A 145 2.88 17.78 10.31
C ASP A 145 2.73 16.28 10.60
N LEU A 146 3.04 15.47 9.59
CA LEU A 146 2.90 14.02 9.67
C LEU A 146 3.90 13.45 10.68
N PRO A 147 3.49 12.62 11.66
CA PRO A 147 4.41 11.97 12.59
C PRO A 147 5.50 11.20 11.85
N VAL A 148 6.71 11.18 12.41
CA VAL A 148 7.90 10.60 11.76
C VAL A 148 7.69 9.15 11.36
N ASP A 149 7.03 8.36 12.20
CA ASP A 149 6.78 6.94 11.92
C ASP A 149 5.74 6.76 10.79
N CYS A 150 4.67 7.55 10.79
CA CYS A 150 3.70 7.60 9.68
C CYS A 150 4.35 8.05 8.36
N ALA A 151 5.26 9.04 8.40
CA ALA A 151 6.00 9.50 7.25
C ALA A 151 6.93 8.41 6.69
N ARG A 152 7.60 7.66 7.58
CA ARG A 152 8.41 6.50 7.21
C ARG A 152 7.56 5.43 6.52
N THR A 153 6.40 5.09 7.08
CA THR A 153 5.44 4.16 6.46
C THR A 153 5.06 4.61 5.05
N PHE A 154 4.69 5.89 4.89
CA PHE A 154 4.30 6.47 3.61
C PHE A 154 5.42 6.45 2.55
N SER A 155 6.65 6.76 2.95
CA SER A 155 7.81 6.70 2.05
C SER A 155 8.13 5.27 1.63
N ILE A 156 8.14 4.31 2.57
CA ILE A 156 8.45 2.91 2.24
C ILE A 156 7.36 2.29 1.35
N SER A 157 6.08 2.52 1.66
CA SER A 157 4.98 1.99 0.86
C SER A 157 4.95 2.59 -0.55
N THR A 158 5.23 3.90 -0.69
CA THR A 158 5.37 4.57 -1.98
C THR A 158 6.56 3.99 -2.76
N MET A 159 7.70 3.74 -2.11
CA MET A 159 8.86 3.10 -2.74
C MET A 159 8.52 1.67 -3.21
N LEU A 160 7.85 0.86 -2.39
CA LEU A 160 7.42 -0.49 -2.73
C LEU A 160 6.52 -0.47 -3.98
N LEU A 161 5.54 0.42 -4.01
CA LEU A 161 4.65 0.60 -5.17
C LEU A 161 5.45 0.93 -6.44
N LYS A 162 6.35 1.93 -6.37
CA LYS A 162 7.15 2.37 -7.50
C LYS A 162 8.04 1.25 -8.06
N LYS A 163 8.79 0.58 -7.18
CA LYS A 163 9.73 -0.49 -7.57
C LYS A 163 9.00 -1.75 -8.04
N GLY A 164 7.83 -2.06 -7.46
CA GLY A 164 6.99 -3.16 -7.87
C GLY A 164 6.38 -2.93 -9.26
N ALA A 165 5.79 -1.75 -9.49
CA ALA A 165 5.23 -1.38 -10.78
C ALA A 165 6.31 -1.33 -11.90
N GLU A 166 7.49 -0.80 -11.61
CA GLU A 166 8.65 -0.80 -12.52
C GLU A 166 9.03 -2.22 -12.98
N ARG A 167 8.86 -3.21 -12.11
CA ARG A 167 9.16 -4.63 -12.39
C ARG A 167 7.99 -5.39 -13.01
N GLY A 168 6.89 -4.70 -13.32
CA GLY A 168 5.69 -5.29 -13.91
C GLY A 168 4.89 -6.14 -12.93
N LEU A 169 5.05 -5.94 -11.61
CA LEU A 169 4.20 -6.59 -10.62
C LEU A 169 2.77 -6.03 -10.69
N THR A 170 1.79 -6.91 -10.48
CA THR A 170 0.36 -6.56 -10.45
C THR A 170 -0.01 -5.89 -9.11
N PRO A 171 -1.14 -5.17 -9.03
CA PRO A 171 -1.68 -4.70 -7.74
C PRO A 171 -1.76 -5.81 -6.70
N PHE A 172 -2.22 -7.01 -7.11
CA PHE A 172 -2.27 -8.18 -6.25
C PHE A 172 -0.89 -8.52 -5.68
N ALA A 173 0.12 -8.67 -6.54
CA ALA A 173 1.46 -9.04 -6.10
C ALA A 173 2.07 -8.00 -5.15
N ILE A 174 1.84 -6.70 -5.39
CA ILE A 174 2.34 -5.64 -4.51
C ILE A 174 1.57 -5.58 -3.19
N GLY A 175 0.23 -5.59 -3.24
CA GLY A 175 -0.60 -5.54 -2.05
C GLY A 175 -0.44 -6.78 -1.15
N SER A 176 -0.27 -7.97 -1.73
CA SER A 176 0.03 -9.19 -0.97
C SER A 176 1.36 -9.14 -0.21
N ILE A 177 2.32 -8.29 -0.61
CA ILE A 177 3.55 -8.06 0.17
C ILE A 177 3.24 -7.29 1.46
N MET A 178 2.25 -6.39 1.42
CA MET A 178 1.87 -5.55 2.57
C MET A 178 0.90 -6.23 3.55
N CYS A 179 0.20 -7.27 3.10
CA CYS A 179 -0.74 -8.04 3.92
C CYS A 179 -0.06 -9.29 4.50
N ARG A 180 -0.40 -9.67 5.74
CA ARG A 180 0.06 -10.94 6.32
C ARG A 180 -0.68 -12.14 5.72
N GLU A 181 0.05 -13.25 5.53
CA GLU A 181 -0.55 -14.53 5.11
C GLU A 181 -1.34 -15.22 6.24
N THR A 182 -0.88 -15.18 7.50
CA THR A 182 -1.60 -15.72 8.68
C THR A 182 -1.16 -15.10 10.02
N LEU A 183 -2.07 -14.99 10.99
CA LEU A 183 -1.84 -14.47 12.36
C LEU A 183 -1.03 -15.39 13.30
N LYS A 184 -0.63 -16.60 12.87
CA LYS A 184 -0.14 -17.67 13.76
C LYS A 184 1.29 -18.15 13.46
N LYS A 185 1.92 -17.60 12.43
CA LYS A 185 3.26 -17.97 12.03
C LYS A 185 4.15 -16.75 12.22
N GLU A 186 5.29 -16.94 12.89
CA GLU A 186 6.35 -15.92 12.88
C GLU A 186 6.55 -15.46 11.44
N SER A 187 6.46 -14.17 11.30
CA SER A 187 6.66 -13.49 10.05
C SER A 187 8.14 -13.64 9.67
N VAL A 188 8.42 -13.74 8.38
CA VAL A 188 9.83 -13.89 7.96
C VAL A 188 10.67 -12.65 8.29
N ILE A 189 10.00 -11.52 8.57
CA ILE A 189 10.64 -10.33 9.11
C ILE A 189 11.19 -10.55 10.53
N GLU A 190 10.49 -11.26 11.42
CA GLU A 190 11.02 -11.61 12.75
C GLU A 190 12.24 -12.54 12.63
N HIS A 191 12.26 -13.41 11.61
CA HIS A 191 13.40 -14.28 11.35
C HIS A 191 14.63 -13.50 10.83
N ILE A 192 14.42 -12.53 9.95
CA ILE A 192 15.49 -11.79 9.26
C ILE A 192 16.03 -10.65 10.10
N ILE A 193 15.18 -9.98 10.89
CA ILE A 193 15.64 -9.05 11.93
C ILE A 193 16.58 -9.79 12.89
N ARG A 194 16.20 -10.99 13.35
CA ARG A 194 17.06 -11.81 14.21
C ARG A 194 18.39 -12.17 13.53
N GLU A 195 18.37 -12.62 12.26
CA GLU A 195 19.61 -12.93 11.53
C GLU A 195 20.49 -11.69 11.28
N ALA A 196 19.89 -10.52 11.03
CA ALA A 196 20.61 -9.27 10.85
C ALA A 196 21.20 -8.76 12.18
N GLU A 197 20.48 -8.87 13.30
CA GLU A 197 20.97 -8.57 14.64
C GLU A 197 22.14 -9.49 15.04
N GLU A 198 22.04 -10.80 14.74
CA GLU A 198 23.12 -11.77 14.96
C GLU A 198 24.36 -11.48 14.09
N ALA A 199 24.19 -10.90 12.90
CA ALA A 199 25.29 -10.53 11.99
C ALA A 199 25.96 -9.20 12.32
N VAL A 200 25.32 -8.34 13.14
CA VAL A 200 25.83 -7.01 13.54
C VAL A 200 26.48 -7.01 14.93
N LEU A 201 26.37 -8.12 15.68
CA LEU A 201 27.12 -8.32 16.93
C LEU A 201 28.57 -8.79 16.63
N PRO A 202 29.60 -8.22 17.29
CA PRO A 202 31.01 -8.61 17.11
C PRO A 202 31.38 -9.97 17.70
#